data_AF-A0A7W0J6F9-F1
#
_entry.id   AF-A0A7W0J6F9-F1
#
_cell.length_a   1.000
_cell.length_b   1.000
_cell.length_c   1.000
_cell.angle_alpha   90.00
_cell.angle_beta   90.00
_cell.angle_gamma   90.00
#
_symmetry.space_group_name_H-M   'P 1'
#
loop_
_entity.id
_entity.type
_entity.pdbx_description
1 polymer ?
#
loop_
_entity_poly.entity_id
_entity_poly.type
_entity_poly.pdbx_seq_one_letter_code
_entity_poly.pdbx_strand_id
1 'polypeptide(L)'
;MKKKSIKVFSGISVIAILIVGLLLATPFGTVSAYTDGKGGPGGRNGSGGGTGSTVTGTGTALIPLTDVEKDALTQAILEEYGALNLYTSVMDEFGNVAPFYRIARSEQQHVNALIKQATKYGVTVPENPGMAEVVTFNTISEACAAGTAAEIADAALYDELKLLTTHTDILQVYTALQNASLNNHLPTFQACD
;
A
#
# COMPACT_ATOMS: atom_id res chain seq x y z
N MET A 1 25.22 10.66 53.00
CA MET A 1 24.86 11.44 51.79
C MET A 1 25.60 10.85 50.58
N LYS A 2 24.89 10.20 49.65
CA LYS A 2 25.44 9.81 48.34
C LYS A 2 24.46 10.30 47.29
N LYS A 3 24.82 11.36 46.57
CA LYS A 3 24.05 11.87 45.43
C LYS A 3 24.14 10.81 44.32
N LYS A 4 23.02 10.14 44.02
CA LYS A 4 22.89 9.36 42.78
C LYS A 4 22.63 10.37 41.67
N SER A 5 23.61 10.53 40.79
CA SER A 5 23.49 11.35 39.59
C SER A 5 22.44 10.72 38.68
N ILE A 6 21.29 11.37 38.56
CA ILE A 6 20.28 11.08 37.54
C ILE A 6 20.89 11.54 36.22
N LYS A 7 21.24 10.59 35.35
CA LYS A 7 21.56 10.88 33.96
C LYS A 7 20.24 11.16 33.26
N VAL A 8 19.98 12.44 33.00
CA VAL A 8 18.91 12.88 32.10
C VAL A 8 19.31 12.45 30.69
N PHE A 9 18.67 11.41 30.17
CA PHE A 9 18.74 11.11 28.74
C PHE A 9 17.89 12.16 28.02
N SER A 10 18.51 13.31 27.75
CA SER A 10 18.06 14.21 26.69
C SER A 10 18.45 13.56 25.38
N GLY A 11 17.51 12.82 24.80
CA GLY A 11 17.67 12.16 23.51
C GLY A 11 16.40 12.35 22.73
N ILE A 12 16.31 13.48 22.00
CA ILE A 12 15.38 13.62 20.89
C ILE A 12 15.81 12.56 19.87
N SER A 13 15.22 11.38 19.98
CA SER A 13 15.36 10.33 18.98
C SER A 13 14.49 10.78 17.82
N VAL A 14 15.11 11.50 16.88
CA VAL A 14 14.55 11.67 15.54
C VAL A 14 14.56 10.27 14.93
N ILE A 15 13.51 9.50 15.20
CA ILE A 15 13.27 8.24 14.52
C ILE A 15 12.84 8.64 13.11
N ALA A 16 13.84 8.75 12.23
CA ALA A 16 13.59 8.62 10.81
C ALA A 16 12.94 7.25 10.65
N ILE A 17 11.63 7.24 10.43
CA ILE A 17 10.92 6.07 9.94
C ILE A 17 11.40 5.90 8.50
N LEU A 18 12.61 5.36 8.36
CA LEU A 18 13.12 4.81 7.13
C LEU A 18 12.37 3.49 6.96
N ILE A 19 11.12 3.54 6.50
CA ILE A 19 10.55 2.43 5.74
C ILE A 19 11.22 2.47 4.37
N VAL A 20 12.54 2.25 4.36
CA VAL A 20 13.22 1.79 3.17
C VAL A 20 12.99 0.29 3.21
N GLY A 21 11.89 -0.13 2.58
CA GLY A 21 11.79 -1.48 2.04
C GLY A 21 12.91 -1.65 1.03
N LEU A 22 14.11 -1.96 1.51
CA LEU A 22 15.27 -2.32 0.71
C LEU A 22 14.97 -3.70 0.12
N LEU A 23 14.22 -3.69 -0.99
CA LEU A 23 14.00 -4.87 -1.81
C LEU A 23 15.34 -5.22 -2.47
N LEU A 24 16.08 -6.15 -1.87
CA LEU A 24 17.18 -6.83 -2.55
C LEU A 24 16.59 -7.64 -3.69
N ALA A 25 16.61 -7.08 -4.90
CA ALA A 25 16.25 -7.77 -6.13
C ALA A 25 17.13 -9.02 -6.29
N THR A 26 16.54 -10.20 -6.11
CA THR A 26 17.11 -11.46 -6.61
C THR A 26 16.57 -11.69 -8.02
N PRO A 27 17.43 -11.99 -9.03
CA PRO A 27 16.95 -12.21 -10.38
C PRO A 27 16.38 -13.62 -10.47
N PHE A 28 15.04 -13.77 -10.45
CA PHE A 28 14.43 -15.02 -10.86
C PHE A 28 14.45 -15.11 -12.39
N GLY A 29 15.10 -16.17 -12.87
CA GLY A 29 15.46 -16.40 -14.25
C GLY A 29 14.27 -16.50 -15.22
N THR A 30 14.60 -16.26 -16.48
CA THR A 30 13.71 -16.44 -17.62
C THR A 30 13.34 -17.92 -17.78
N VAL A 31 12.03 -18.22 -17.78
CA VAL A 31 11.54 -19.49 -18.33
C VAL A 31 10.88 -19.24 -19.68
N SER A 32 11.40 -20.00 -20.64
CA SER A 32 11.13 -19.99 -22.07
C SER A 32 9.82 -20.71 -22.42
N ALA A 33 9.17 -20.16 -23.46
CA ALA A 33 8.30 -20.78 -24.48
C ALA A 33 7.39 -21.98 -24.12
N TYR A 34 6.09 -21.80 -24.38
CA TYR A 34 5.23 -22.88 -24.87
C TYR A 34 4.69 -22.54 -26.26
N THR A 35 5.07 -23.38 -27.22
CA THR A 35 4.61 -23.39 -28.61
C THR A 35 3.32 -24.20 -28.77
N ASP A 36 2.39 -23.61 -29.53
CA ASP A 36 1.59 -24.22 -30.60
C ASP A 36 0.79 -25.52 -30.31
N GLY A 37 -0.53 -25.35 -30.21
CA GLY A 37 -1.52 -26.43 -30.22
C GLY A 37 -2.49 -26.27 -31.38
N LYS A 38 -2.18 -26.89 -32.52
CA LYS A 38 -3.11 -27.12 -33.63
C LYS A 38 -4.36 -27.85 -33.13
N GLY A 39 -5.53 -27.24 -33.33
CA GLY A 39 -6.84 -27.89 -33.15
C GLY A 39 -7.74 -27.63 -34.35
N GLY A 40 -8.02 -28.68 -35.12
CA GLY A 40 -9.21 -28.78 -35.97
C GLY A 40 -9.73 -30.22 -35.89
N PRO A 41 -10.83 -30.60 -36.57
CA PRO A 41 -12.03 -29.83 -36.89
C PRO A 41 -13.27 -30.42 -36.16
N GLY A 42 -14.20 -29.57 -35.72
CA GLY A 42 -15.46 -30.00 -35.11
C GLY A 42 -16.66 -29.46 -35.90
N GLY A 43 -17.27 -30.30 -36.74
CA GLY A 43 -18.55 -29.99 -37.37
C GLY A 43 -19.71 -30.52 -36.54
N ARG A 44 -20.81 -29.75 -36.42
CA ARG A 44 -22.18 -30.16 -36.80
C ARG A 44 -23.23 -29.11 -36.41
N ASN A 45 -24.14 -28.90 -37.37
CA ASN A 45 -25.40 -28.16 -37.37
C ASN A 45 -26.18 -28.09 -36.05
N GLY A 46 -26.78 -26.91 -35.82
CA GLY A 46 -27.92 -26.71 -34.93
C GLY A 46 -28.49 -25.30 -35.09
N SER A 47 -29.35 -25.11 -36.07
CA SER A 47 -30.14 -23.90 -36.29
C SER A 47 -31.22 -23.73 -35.21
N GLY A 48 -31.18 -22.61 -34.51
CA GLY A 48 -32.22 -22.18 -33.56
C GLY A 48 -32.14 -20.67 -33.38
N GLY A 49 -33.03 -19.94 -34.06
CA GLY A 49 -33.13 -18.49 -33.97
C GLY A 49 -33.63 -18.04 -32.60
N GLY A 50 -32.90 -17.11 -31.99
CA GLY A 50 -33.30 -16.40 -30.80
C GLY A 50 -32.50 -15.10 -30.72
N THR A 51 -33.16 -13.98 -30.97
CA THR A 51 -32.66 -12.62 -30.72
C THR A 51 -32.51 -12.41 -29.21
N GLY A 52 -31.43 -12.95 -28.66
CA GLY A 52 -30.87 -12.53 -27.38
C GLY A 52 -29.65 -11.68 -27.70
N SER A 53 -29.76 -10.37 -27.47
CA SER A 53 -28.59 -9.48 -27.43
C SER A 53 -27.78 -9.83 -26.19
N THR A 54 -27.09 -10.97 -26.22
CA THR A 54 -25.93 -11.20 -25.39
C THR A 54 -24.85 -10.32 -25.98
N VAL A 55 -24.72 -9.11 -25.42
CA VAL A 55 -23.44 -8.40 -25.45
C VAL A 55 -22.48 -9.33 -24.72
N THR A 56 -21.90 -10.27 -25.46
CA THR A 56 -20.67 -10.94 -25.09
C THR A 56 -19.69 -9.81 -24.93
N GLY A 57 -19.49 -9.39 -23.68
CA GLY A 57 -18.49 -8.40 -23.33
C GLY A 57 -17.19 -8.88 -23.95
N THR A 58 -16.80 -8.24 -25.03
CA THR A 58 -15.45 -8.30 -25.55
C THR A 58 -14.59 -7.81 -24.40
N GLY A 59 -14.09 -8.75 -23.59
CA GLY A 59 -13.11 -8.46 -22.56
C GLY A 59 -11.93 -7.85 -23.28
N THR A 60 -11.87 -6.52 -23.27
CA THR A 60 -10.70 -5.80 -23.75
C THR A 60 -9.53 -6.35 -22.96
N ALA A 61 -8.59 -6.99 -23.65
CA ALA A 61 -7.38 -7.47 -23.03
C ALA A 61 -6.75 -6.30 -22.26
N LEU A 62 -6.45 -6.51 -20.98
CA LEU A 62 -5.78 -5.50 -20.18
C LEU A 62 -4.43 -5.19 -20.83
N ILE A 63 -4.07 -3.91 -20.87
CA ILE A 63 -2.69 -3.50 -21.18
C ILE A 63 -1.84 -3.99 -20.00
N PRO A 64 -0.78 -4.79 -20.23
CA PRO A 64 0.09 -5.23 -19.14
C PRO A 64 0.85 -4.06 -18.51
N LEU A 65 1.07 -4.12 -17.20
CA LEU A 65 1.95 -3.17 -16.51
C LEU A 65 3.40 -3.35 -16.97
N THR A 66 4.12 -2.23 -17.07
CA THR A 66 5.59 -2.24 -17.11
C THR A 66 6.17 -2.73 -15.79
N ASP A 67 7.42 -3.19 -15.77
CA ASP A 67 8.04 -3.62 -14.50
C ASP A 67 8.16 -2.47 -13.50
N VAL A 68 8.41 -1.24 -13.99
CA VAL A 68 8.39 -0.02 -13.18
C VAL A 68 7.04 0.22 -12.50
N GLU A 69 5.93 -0.01 -13.20
CA GLU A 69 4.58 0.12 -12.61
C GLU A 69 4.27 -0.99 -11.60
N LYS A 70 4.78 -2.20 -11.81
CA LYS A 70 4.64 -3.30 -10.83
C LYS A 70 5.42 -3.00 -9.56
N ASP A 71 6.63 -2.47 -9.70
CA ASP A 71 7.47 -2.06 -8.58
C ASP A 71 6.83 -0.90 -7.82
N ALA A 72 6.32 0.11 -8.54
CA ALA A 72 5.58 1.22 -7.94
C ALA A 72 4.34 0.74 -7.15
N LEU A 73 3.58 -0.21 -7.70
CA LEU A 73 2.42 -0.79 -7.02
C LEU A 73 2.81 -1.62 -5.79
N THR A 74 3.92 -2.34 -5.86
CA THR A 74 4.48 -3.06 -4.71
C THR A 74 4.93 -2.09 -3.62
N GLN A 75 5.57 -0.98 -4.00
CA GLN A 75 6.00 0.06 -3.09
C GLN A 75 4.81 0.74 -2.40
N ALA A 76 3.74 1.07 -3.14
CA ALA A 76 2.52 1.60 -2.55
C ALA A 76 1.93 0.67 -1.49
N ILE A 77 1.87 -0.65 -1.76
CA ILE A 77 1.34 -1.62 -0.79
C ILE A 77 2.18 -1.65 0.50
N LEU A 78 3.50 -1.59 0.37
CA LEU A 78 4.41 -1.59 1.51
C LEU A 78 4.31 -0.31 2.35
N GLU A 79 4.11 0.85 1.72
CA GLU A 79 3.89 2.12 2.43
C GLU A 79 2.63 2.05 3.29
N GLU A 80 1.51 1.62 2.71
CA GLU A 80 0.22 1.50 3.41
C GLU A 80 0.28 0.45 4.53
N TYR A 81 1.04 -0.63 4.36
CA TYR A 81 1.34 -1.55 5.47
C TYR A 81 2.14 -0.86 6.58
N GLY A 82 3.13 -0.04 6.22
CA GLY A 82 3.91 0.74 7.18
C GLY A 82 3.03 1.62 8.07
N ALA A 83 2.14 2.42 7.46
CA ALA A 83 1.19 3.26 8.19
C ALA A 83 0.23 2.43 9.05
N LEU A 84 -0.38 1.37 8.50
CA LEU A 84 -1.25 0.45 9.23
C LEU A 84 -0.56 -0.16 10.46
N ASN A 85 0.68 -0.62 10.30
CA ASN A 85 1.45 -1.24 11.36
C ASN A 85 1.83 -0.23 12.45
N LEU A 86 2.24 0.98 12.05
CA LEU A 86 2.52 2.07 12.98
C LEU A 86 1.30 2.36 13.84
N TYR A 87 0.13 2.59 13.24
CA TYR A 87 -1.07 2.94 14.01
C TYR A 87 -1.59 1.78 14.84
N THR A 88 -1.42 0.54 14.38
CA THR A 88 -1.71 -0.66 15.17
C THR A 88 -0.81 -0.75 16.39
N SER A 89 0.50 -0.49 16.24
CA SER A 89 1.45 -0.53 17.36
C SER A 89 1.12 0.51 18.44
N VAL A 90 0.68 1.72 18.04
CA VAL A 90 0.21 2.74 18.98
C VAL A 90 -1.03 2.25 19.73
N MET A 91 -1.96 1.57 19.06
CA MET A 91 -3.13 1.01 19.73
C MET A 91 -2.78 -0.13 20.69
N ASP A 92 -1.75 -0.92 20.38
CA ASP A 92 -1.27 -1.97 21.29
C ASP A 92 -0.65 -1.36 22.56
N GLU A 93 -0.02 -0.18 22.46
CA GLU A 93 0.61 0.51 23.59
C GLU A 93 -0.37 1.35 24.41
N PHE A 94 -1.23 2.14 23.76
CA PHE A 94 -2.12 3.12 24.42
C PHE A 94 -3.59 2.71 24.46
N GLY A 95 -3.93 1.55 23.88
CA GLY A 95 -5.31 1.09 23.70
C GLY A 95 -6.00 1.75 22.51
N ASN A 96 -7.31 1.57 22.42
CA ASN A 96 -8.13 2.02 21.28
C ASN A 96 -8.36 3.55 21.30
N VAL A 97 -7.32 4.34 21.01
CA VAL A 97 -7.32 5.80 21.06
C VAL A 97 -7.53 6.42 19.68
N ALA A 98 -8.28 7.52 19.64
CA ALA A 98 -8.39 8.33 18.43
C ALA A 98 -7.12 9.20 18.28
N PRO A 99 -6.65 9.46 17.03
CA PRO A 99 -7.29 9.06 15.78
C PRO A 99 -6.86 7.68 15.24
N PHE A 100 -5.88 7.04 15.87
CA PHE A 100 -5.22 5.82 15.39
C PHE A 100 -6.17 4.71 14.93
N TYR A 101 -7.18 4.33 15.72
CA TYR A 101 -8.08 3.24 15.29
C TYR A 101 -8.93 3.56 14.06
N ARG A 102 -9.24 4.84 13.84
CA ARG A 102 -10.03 5.27 12.68
C ARG A 102 -9.16 5.26 11.43
N ILE A 103 -7.95 5.78 11.56
CA ILE A 103 -6.99 5.90 10.48
C ILE A 103 -6.43 4.52 10.12
N ALA A 104 -6.06 3.66 11.08
CA ALA A 104 -5.68 2.26 10.81
C ALA A 104 -6.75 1.49 10.01
N ARG A 105 -8.04 1.73 10.28
CA ARG A 105 -9.12 1.14 9.46
C ARG A 105 -9.16 1.71 8.04
N SER A 106 -8.78 2.97 7.85
CA SER A 106 -8.61 3.61 6.53
C SER A 106 -7.43 3.01 5.78
N GLU A 107 -6.26 2.90 6.41
CA GLU A 107 -5.07 2.29 5.80
C GLU A 107 -5.34 0.85 5.38
N GLN A 108 -6.08 0.09 6.18
CA GLN A 108 -6.49 -1.25 5.76
C GLN A 108 -7.35 -1.23 4.48
N GLN A 109 -8.18 -0.20 4.26
CA GLN A 109 -8.91 -0.04 3.00
C GLN A 109 -7.99 0.40 1.85
N HIS A 110 -6.97 1.20 2.11
CA HIS A 110 -5.96 1.59 1.12
C HIS A 110 -5.20 0.37 0.62
N VAL A 111 -4.67 -0.45 1.54
CA VAL A 111 -4.06 -1.76 1.24
C VAL A 111 -5.00 -2.61 0.38
N ASN A 112 -6.28 -2.72 0.75
CA ASN A 112 -7.26 -3.50 0.00
C ASN A 112 -7.49 -2.95 -1.42
N ALA A 113 -7.46 -1.64 -1.61
CA ALA A 113 -7.60 -1.00 -2.91
C ALA A 113 -6.40 -1.31 -3.81
N LEU A 114 -5.18 -1.26 -3.27
CA LEU A 114 -3.95 -1.57 -3.99
C LEU A 114 -3.85 -3.07 -4.31
N ILE A 115 -4.20 -3.96 -3.38
CA ILE A 115 -4.26 -5.41 -3.61
C ILE A 115 -5.22 -5.76 -4.75
N LYS A 116 -6.35 -5.05 -4.88
CA LYS A 116 -7.26 -5.22 -6.02
C LYS A 116 -6.58 -4.87 -7.34
N GLN A 117 -5.78 -3.80 -7.39
CA GLN A 117 -4.99 -3.47 -8.59
C GLN A 117 -3.92 -4.53 -8.86
N ALA A 118 -3.20 -4.98 -7.82
CA ALA A 118 -2.17 -6.01 -7.96
C ALA A 118 -2.75 -7.31 -8.52
N THR A 119 -3.89 -7.75 -7.96
CA THR A 119 -4.64 -8.92 -8.43
C THR A 119 -5.10 -8.75 -9.88
N LYS A 120 -5.64 -7.56 -10.23
CA LYS A 120 -6.11 -7.26 -11.58
C LYS A 120 -5.01 -7.41 -12.63
N TYR A 121 -3.79 -7.00 -12.30
CA TYR A 121 -2.65 -7.00 -13.23
C TYR A 121 -1.68 -8.17 -13.03
N GLY A 122 -1.97 -9.11 -12.13
CA GLY A 122 -1.13 -10.27 -11.86
C GLY A 122 0.19 -9.95 -11.16
N VAL A 123 0.23 -8.87 -10.37
CA VAL A 123 1.37 -8.51 -9.52
C VAL A 123 1.27 -9.29 -8.20
N THR A 124 2.36 -9.94 -7.81
CA THR A 124 2.44 -10.65 -6.52
C THR A 124 2.32 -9.63 -5.39
N VAL A 125 1.38 -9.87 -4.47
CA VAL A 125 1.19 -9.03 -3.29
C VAL A 125 2.32 -9.31 -2.30
N PRO A 126 3.09 -8.30 -1.86
CA PRO A 126 4.09 -8.51 -0.82
C PRO A 126 3.42 -8.88 0.51
N GLU A 127 4.08 -9.74 1.28
CA GLU A 127 3.67 -9.99 2.67
C GLU A 127 3.83 -8.71 3.49
N ASN A 128 2.93 -8.49 4.45
CA ASN A 128 3.09 -7.39 5.41
C ASN A 128 4.33 -7.68 6.30
N PRO A 129 5.39 -6.86 6.25
CA PRO A 129 6.62 -7.13 7.00
C PRO A 129 6.47 -6.89 8.52
N GLY A 130 5.36 -6.30 8.97
CA GLY A 130 5.21 -5.81 10.33
C GLY A 130 6.09 -4.57 10.59
N MET A 131 6.33 -4.28 11.87
CA MET A 131 7.29 -3.25 12.27
C MET A 131 8.70 -3.85 12.33
N ALA A 132 9.67 -3.22 11.66
CA ALA A 132 11.07 -3.67 11.68
C ALA A 132 11.69 -3.58 13.08
N GLU A 133 11.29 -2.58 13.86
CA GLU A 133 11.66 -2.41 15.26
C GLU A 133 10.40 -2.05 16.06
N VAL A 134 10.37 -2.45 17.34
CA VAL A 134 9.30 -2.04 18.24
C VAL A 134 9.44 -0.54 18.48
N VAL A 135 8.56 0.24 17.87
CA VAL A 135 8.44 1.67 18.15
C VAL A 135 7.59 1.82 19.41
N THR A 136 8.13 2.51 20.41
CA THR A 136 7.41 2.85 21.64
C THR A 136 7.35 4.36 21.78
N PHE A 137 6.22 4.89 22.22
CA PHE A 137 6.07 6.32 22.50
C PHE A 137 5.94 6.56 24.00
N ASN A 138 6.44 7.68 24.51
CA ASN A 138 6.24 8.02 25.91
C ASN A 138 4.86 8.65 26.16
N THR A 139 4.28 9.24 25.11
CA THR A 139 2.99 9.93 25.16
C THR A 139 2.21 9.76 23.87
N ILE A 140 0.88 9.92 23.93
CA ILE A 140 0.01 9.94 22.75
C ILE A 140 0.39 11.10 21.82
N SER A 141 0.81 12.24 22.37
CA SER A 141 1.25 13.40 21.58
C SER A 141 2.48 13.08 20.71
N GLU A 142 3.46 12.31 21.24
CA GLU A 142 4.59 11.82 20.43
C GLU A 142 4.13 10.88 19.31
N ALA A 143 3.19 9.98 19.59
CA ALA A 143 2.62 9.09 18.58
C ALA A 143 1.86 9.89 17.50
N CYS A 144 1.17 10.96 17.87
CA CYS A 144 0.44 11.80 16.92
C CYS A 144 1.37 12.66 16.06
N ALA A 145 2.52 13.08 16.59
CA ALA A 145 3.58 13.69 15.80
C ALA A 145 4.18 12.70 14.80
N ALA A 146 4.37 11.44 15.19
CA ALA A 146 4.80 10.38 14.26
C ALA A 146 3.76 10.10 13.18
N GLY A 147 2.46 10.08 13.53
CA GLY A 147 1.37 9.99 12.56
C GLY A 147 1.39 11.14 11.55
N THR A 148 1.54 12.39 12.02
CA THR A 148 1.69 13.57 11.16
C THR A 148 2.86 13.41 10.17
N ALA A 149 4.02 12.93 10.64
CA ALA A 149 5.18 12.71 9.79
C ALA A 149 4.94 11.60 8.76
N ALA A 150 4.29 10.50 9.15
CA ALA A 150 3.94 9.40 8.27
C ALA A 150 3.01 9.85 7.14
N GLU A 151 1.94 10.61 7.44
CA GLU A 151 0.99 11.07 6.41
C GLU A 151 1.61 12.05 5.39
N ILE A 152 2.60 12.85 5.82
CA ILE A 152 3.35 13.73 4.92
C ILE A 152 4.26 12.90 4.00
N ALA A 153 4.92 11.88 4.55
CA ALA A 153 5.80 10.99 3.79
C ALA A 153 5.01 10.15 2.78
N ASP A 154 3.87 9.59 3.19
CA ASP A 154 2.98 8.82 2.33
C ASP A 154 2.46 9.67 1.16
N ALA A 155 1.96 10.87 1.44
CA ALA A 155 1.51 11.78 0.40
C ALA A 155 2.63 12.14 -0.60
N ALA A 156 3.86 12.34 -0.12
CA ALA A 156 5.01 12.62 -0.97
C ALA A 156 5.41 11.42 -1.82
N LEU A 157 5.35 10.20 -1.27
CA LEU A 157 5.59 8.98 -2.03
C LEU A 157 4.62 8.89 -3.22
N TYR A 158 3.33 9.17 -3.01
CA TYR A 158 2.37 9.15 -4.11
C TYR A 158 2.68 10.16 -5.22
N ASP A 159 3.29 11.32 -4.93
CA ASP A 159 3.77 12.22 -5.98
C ASP A 159 4.84 11.54 -6.87
N GLU A 160 5.74 10.77 -6.28
CA GLU A 160 6.76 10.01 -7.00
C GLU A 160 6.13 8.86 -7.81
N LEU A 161 5.27 8.04 -7.18
CA LEU A 161 4.66 6.87 -7.83
C LEU A 161 3.76 7.22 -9.01
N LYS A 162 3.07 8.37 -8.95
CA LYS A 162 2.27 8.88 -10.08
C LYS A 162 3.12 9.23 -11.29
N LEU A 163 4.39 9.64 -11.12
CA LEU A 163 5.31 9.91 -12.24
C LEU A 163 5.79 8.62 -12.93
N LEU A 164 5.76 7.50 -12.20
CA LEU A 164 6.17 6.18 -12.69
C LEU A 164 5.01 5.39 -13.34
N THR A 165 3.79 5.92 -13.29
CA THR A 165 2.57 5.18 -13.66
C THR A 165 1.81 5.84 -14.79
N THR A 166 1.40 5.05 -15.77
CA THR A 166 0.59 5.50 -16.92
C THR A 166 -0.82 4.92 -16.90
N HIS A 167 -1.01 3.80 -16.20
CA HIS A 167 -2.31 3.14 -16.05
C HIS A 167 -3.28 4.02 -15.26
N THR A 168 -4.34 4.47 -15.92
CA THR A 168 -5.26 5.48 -15.40
C THR A 168 -6.05 5.03 -14.18
N ASP A 169 -6.36 3.75 -14.07
CA ASP A 169 -7.04 3.17 -12.91
C ASP A 169 -6.15 3.09 -11.67
N ILE A 170 -4.86 2.80 -11.84
CA ILE A 170 -3.87 2.86 -10.75
C ILE A 170 -3.67 4.32 -10.33
N LEU A 171 -3.52 5.24 -11.28
CA LEU A 171 -3.39 6.68 -11.00
C LEU A 171 -4.60 7.23 -10.21
N GLN A 172 -5.80 6.74 -10.50
CA GLN A 172 -7.00 7.09 -9.73
C GLN A 172 -6.92 6.61 -8.28
N VAL A 173 -6.44 5.39 -8.05
CA VAL A 173 -6.22 4.86 -6.69
C VAL A 173 -5.17 5.68 -5.96
N TYR A 174 -3.99 5.92 -6.56
CA TYR A 174 -2.93 6.73 -5.96
C TYR A 174 -3.39 8.13 -5.60
N THR A 175 -4.15 8.77 -6.49
CA THR A 175 -4.71 10.10 -6.23
C THR A 175 -5.72 10.08 -5.08
N ALA A 176 -6.53 9.03 -4.98
CA ALA A 176 -7.50 8.89 -3.89
C ALA A 176 -6.81 8.68 -2.53
N LEU A 177 -5.78 7.84 -2.49
CA LEU A 177 -5.00 7.54 -1.27
C LEU A 177 -4.24 8.78 -0.81
N GLN A 178 -3.46 9.43 -1.70
CA GLN A 178 -2.79 10.70 -1.40
C GLN A 178 -3.76 11.77 -0.86
N ASN A 179 -4.95 11.89 -1.45
CA ASN A 179 -5.94 12.84 -0.98
C ASN A 179 -6.48 12.49 0.41
N ALA A 180 -6.57 11.21 0.75
CA ALA A 180 -6.94 10.78 2.10
C ALA A 180 -5.86 11.16 3.11
N SER A 181 -4.59 10.90 2.80
CA SER A 181 -3.44 11.26 3.65
C SER A 181 -3.41 12.78 3.88
N LEU A 182 -3.45 13.59 2.81
CA LEU A 182 -3.35 15.05 2.89
C LEU A 182 -4.56 15.75 3.50
N ASN A 183 -5.77 15.34 3.13
CA ASN A 183 -6.98 16.12 3.42
C ASN A 183 -7.81 15.54 4.57
N ASN A 184 -7.54 14.30 4.99
CA ASN A 184 -8.30 13.65 6.06
C ASN A 184 -7.39 13.24 7.22
N HIS A 185 -6.36 12.44 6.97
CA HIS A 185 -5.55 11.85 8.04
C HIS A 185 -4.61 12.87 8.66
N LEU A 186 -3.85 13.60 7.83
CA LEU A 186 -2.90 14.61 8.28
C LEU A 186 -3.56 15.69 9.16
N PRO A 187 -4.68 16.33 8.78
CA PRO A 187 -5.36 17.29 9.66
C PRO A 187 -5.86 16.65 10.96
N THR A 188 -6.22 15.36 10.93
CA THR A 188 -6.67 14.65 12.12
C THR A 188 -5.51 14.39 13.09
N PHE A 189 -4.32 14.03 12.60
CA PHE A 189 -3.13 13.90 13.44
C PHE A 189 -2.62 15.25 13.94
N GLN A 190 -2.69 16.30 13.12
CA GLN A 190 -2.31 17.67 13.53
C GLN A 190 -3.20 18.23 14.63
N ALA A 191 -4.45 17.77 14.73
CA ALA A 191 -5.39 18.15 15.78
C ALA A 191 -5.41 17.17 16.98
N CYS A 192 -4.50 16.19 17.01
CA CYS A 192 -4.37 15.26 18.12
C CYS A 192 -3.49 15.86 19.23
N ASP A 193 -4.07 16.00 20.44
CA ASP A 193 -3.43 16.50 21.65
C ASP A 193 -3.20 15.39 22.69
#